data_AF-A0A6V7M427-F1
#
_entry.id   AF-A0A6V7M427-F1
#
_cell.length_a   1.000
_cell.length_b   1.000
_cell.length_c   1.000
_cell.angle_alpha   90.00
_cell.angle_beta   90.00
_cell.angle_gamma   90.00
#
_symmetry.space_group_name_H-M   'P 1'
#
loop_
_entity.id
_entity.type
_entity.pdbx_description
1 polymer ?
#
loop_
_entity_poly.entity_id
_entity_poly.type
_entity_poly.pdbx_seq_one_letter_code
_entity_poly.pdbx_strand_id
1 'polypeptide(L)' 'IAREHGIRFMETSAKANINIDRAFSELAEAILDKTHGKEPQDAPDRVTVDRRVERSSNRCC' A
#
# COMPACT_ATOMS: atom_id res chain seq x y z
N ILE A 1 -4.87 19.09 -5.28
CA ILE A 1 -4.43 17.83 -4.61
C ILE A 1 -3.72 16.85 -5.57
N ALA A 2 -4.35 15.83 -6.17
CA ALA A 2 -3.60 14.78 -6.88
C ALA A 2 -2.73 15.31 -8.05
N ARG A 3 -3.33 16.13 -8.93
CA ARG A 3 -2.61 16.81 -10.02
C ARG A 3 -1.50 17.76 -9.53
N GLU A 4 -1.76 18.42 -8.41
CA GLU A 4 -0.87 19.42 -7.81
C GLU A 4 0.38 18.78 -7.16
N HIS A 5 0.23 17.58 -6.62
CA HIS A 5 1.33 16.81 -6.01
C HIS A 5 1.93 15.75 -6.97
N GLY A 6 1.53 15.71 -8.24
CA GLY A 6 1.98 14.69 -9.19
C GLY A 6 1.58 13.25 -8.80
N ILE A 7 0.49 13.10 -8.03
CA ILE A 7 -0.03 11.81 -7.59
C ILE A 7 -1.01 11.30 -8.65
N ARG A 8 -0.80 10.06 -9.09
CA ARG A 8 -1.73 9.37 -10.00
C ARG A 8 -3.08 9.15 -9.33
N PHE A 9 -4.16 9.34 -10.08
CA PHE A 9 -5.52 9.14 -9.60
C PHE A 9 -6.19 8.00 -10.37
N MET A 10 -6.91 7.14 -9.66
CA MET A 10 -7.70 6.05 -10.24
C MET A 10 -9.01 5.89 -9.47
N GLU A 11 -10.13 5.87 -10.18
CA GLU A 11 -11.43 5.56 -9.60
C GLU A 11 -11.57 4.06 -9.39
N THR A 12 -12.09 3.65 -8.23
CA THR A 12 -12.31 2.24 -7.88
C THR A 12 -13.73 2.03 -7.38
N SER A 13 -14.24 0.81 -7.52
CA SER A 13 -15.49 0.40 -6.88
C SER A 13 -15.28 -0.95 -6.21
N ALA A 14 -15.21 -0.96 -4.89
CA ALA A 14 -15.11 -2.20 -4.11
C ALA A 14 -16.36 -3.07 -4.29
N LYS A 15 -17.54 -2.45 -4.37
CA LYS A 15 -18.80 -3.16 -4.55
C LYS A 15 -18.87 -3.87 -5.91
N ALA A 16 -18.32 -3.26 -6.95
CA ALA A 16 -18.33 -3.81 -8.31
C ALA A 16 -17.01 -4.49 -8.69
N ASN A 17 -16.05 -4.59 -7.77
CA ASN A 17 -14.68 -5.06 -8.01
C ASN A 17 -13.98 -4.38 -9.20
N ILE A 18 -14.17 -3.07 -9.36
CA ILE A 18 -13.57 -2.30 -10.46
C ILE A 18 -12.25 -1.69 -9.99
N ASN A 19 -11.19 -1.91 -10.79
CA ASN A 19 -9.85 -1.35 -10.61
C ASN A 19 -9.13 -1.72 -9.30
N ILE A 20 -9.59 -2.75 -8.57
CA ILE A 20 -8.98 -3.18 -7.31
C ILE A 20 -7.57 -3.73 -7.56
N ASP A 21 -7.46 -4.81 -8.33
CA ASP A 21 -6.16 -5.44 -8.60
C ASP A 21 -5.19 -4.46 -9.28
N ARG A 22 -5.70 -3.71 -10.26
CA ARG A 22 -4.94 -2.68 -10.97
C ARG A 22 -4.40 -1.60 -10.03
N ALA A 23 -5.18 -1.14 -9.05
CA ALA A 23 -4.71 -0.16 -8.06
C ALA A 23 -3.55 -0.69 -7.23
N PHE A 24 -3.63 -1.94 -6.79
CA PHE A 24 -2.55 -2.55 -6.01
C PHE A 24 -1.31 -2.80 -6.85
N SER A 25 -1.45 -3.31 -8.07
CA SER A 25 -0.33 -3.53 -8.99
C SER A 25 0.38 -2.22 -9.32
N GLU A 26 -0.35 -1.18 -9.75
CA GLU A 26 0.26 0.11 -10.10
C GLU A 26 0.94 0.78 -8.90
N LEU A 27 0.39 0.60 -7.69
CA LEU A 27 1.01 1.09 -6.46
C LEU A 27 2.29 0.33 -6.12
N ALA A 28 2.29 -0.99 -6.22
CA ALA A 28 3.46 -1.83 -5.95
C ALA A 28 4.61 -1.51 -6.91
N GLU A 29 4.30 -1.34 -8.20
CA GLU A 29 5.26 -0.91 -9.22
C GLU A 29 5.86 0.47 -8.88
N ALA A 30 5.02 1.45 -8.53
CA ALA A 30 5.52 2.78 -8.16
C ALA A 30 6.37 2.77 -6.88
N ILE A 31 6.11 1.88 -5.92
CA ILE A 31 6.95 1.72 -4.74
C ILE A 31 8.28 1.07 -5.15
N LEU A 32 8.25 0.03 -5.99
CA LEU A 32 9.45 -0.63 -6.49
C LEU A 32 10.34 0.36 -7.28
N ASP A 33 9.76 1.12 -8.19
CA ASP A 33 10.44 2.16 -8.99
C ASP A 33 10.98 3.33 -8.14
N LYS A 34 10.46 3.52 -6.92
CA LYS A 34 10.97 4.56 -6.01
C LYS A 34 12.03 4.06 -5.05
N THR A 35 12.12 2.75 -4.87
CA THR A 35 12.99 2.08 -3.90
C THR A 35 14.15 1.33 -4.55
N HIS A 36 14.03 0.90 -5.81
CA HIS A 36 15.13 0.29 -6.55
C HIS A 36 16.31 1.28 -6.68
N GLY A 37 17.50 0.87 -6.22
CA GLY A 37 18.72 1.69 -6.28
C GLY A 37 18.89 2.74 -5.17
N LYS A 38 17.95 2.88 -4.24
CA LYS A 38 18.20 3.64 -3.00
C LYS A 38 18.74 2.69 -1.95
N GLU A 39 20.03 2.81 -1.62
CA GLU A 39 20.56 2.29 -0.35
C GLU A 39 19.69 2.81 0.80
N PRO A 40 19.56 2.07 1.92
CA PRO A 40 18.73 2.44 3.05
C PRO A 40 19.32 3.66 3.79
N GLN A 41 19.33 4.82 3.14
CA GLN A 41 19.58 6.09 3.81
C GLN A 41 18.28 6.49 4.49
N ASP A 42 18.25 6.20 5.79
CA ASP A 42 17.39 6.83 6.79
C ASP A 42 15.89 6.82 6.46
N ALA A 43 15.27 5.64 6.53
CA ALA A 43 13.84 5.53 6.71
C ALA A 43 13.54 5.45 8.21
N PRO A 44 13.14 6.54 8.89
CA PRO A 44 12.78 6.51 10.32
C PRO A 44 11.50 5.70 10.60
N ASP A 45 10.84 5.17 9.57
CA ASP A 45 9.52 4.53 9.67
C ASP A 45 9.52 3.09 9.12
N ARG A 46 10.52 2.27 9.51
CA ARG A 46 10.43 0.82 9.31
C ARG A 46 9.50 0.24 10.36
N VAL A 47 8.21 0.14 10.04
CA VAL A 47 7.23 -0.53 10.90
C VAL A 47 7.61 -2.02 10.98
N THR A 48 8.15 -2.44 12.12
CA THR A 48 8.44 -3.85 12.43
C THR A 48 7.10 -4.57 12.61
N VAL A 49 6.63 -5.26 11.58
CA VAL A 49 5.45 -6.12 11.69
C VAL A 49 5.86 -7.40 12.40
N ASP A 50 5.79 -7.39 13.74
CA ASP A 50 5.90 -8.61 14.54
C ASP A 50 4.72 -9.51 14.16
N ARG A 51 4.99 -10.55 13.37
CA ARG A 51 3.98 -11.54 12.98
C ARG A 51 3.69 -12.42 14.19
N ARG A 52 2.94 -11.87 15.16
CA ARG A 52 2.30 -12.65 16.22
C ARG A 52 1.26 -13.54 15.57
N VAL A 53 1.71 -14.73 15.22
CA VAL A 53 0.86 -15.90 15.10
C VAL A 53 0.25 -16.11 16.48
N GLU A 54 -0.94 -15.57 16.75
CA GLU A 54 -1.75 -16.10 17.83
C GLU A 54 -3.23 -16.01 17.52
N ARG A 55 -3.82 -17.21 17.50
CA ARG A 55 -5.24 -17.49 17.47
C ARG A 55 -5.88 -16.81 18.67
N SER A 56 -6.80 -15.89 18.47
CA SER A 56 -7.97 -15.81 19.36
C SER A 56 -9.07 -14.99 18.73
N SER A 57 -10.21 -15.66 18.57
CA SER A 57 -11.55 -15.11 18.47
C SER A 57 -11.67 -13.77 19.20
N ASN A 58 -12.14 -12.72 18.52
CA ASN A 58 -12.98 -11.74 19.20
C ASN A 58 -14.01 -11.14 18.24
N ARG A 59 -15.22 -11.59 18.52
CA ARG A 59 -16.54 -11.18 18.05
C ARG A 59 -16.68 -9.65 18.15
N CYS A 60 -17.07 -8.99 17.06
CA CYS A 60 -17.58 -7.62 17.10
C CYS A 60 -19.06 -7.68 16.71
N CYS A 61 -19.88 -7.02 17.53
CA CYS A 61 -21.34 -7.01 17.54
C CYS A 61 -21.96 -6.45 16.27
#